data_AF-A0A926IJ79-F1
#
_entry.id   AF-A0A926IJ79-F1
#
_cell.length_a   1.000
_cell.length_b   1.000
_cell.length_c   1.000
_cell.angle_alpha   90.00
_cell.angle_beta   90.00
_cell.angle_gamma   90.00
#
_symmetry.space_group_name_H-M   'P 1'
#
loop_
_entity.id
_entity.type
_entity.pdbx_description
1 polymer ?
#
loop_
_entity_poly.entity_id
_entity_poly.type
_entity_poly.pdbx_seq_one_letter_code
_entity_poly.pdbx_strand_id
1 'polypeptide(L)'
;MKKVLLDAMIGITLLSKLTFTDNKRIGTLGHSYDGNTVLFLSVLDEWIYFSCASGSACTYKNRMLNDVGIELASVIPCFNKSYDIFDLVRCIAPRPLLIVSAMKTNTRGMQTLLLNKLVHHMQNMGLRINYVIRDIVVVMN
;
A
#
# COMPACT_ATOMS: atom_id res chain seq x y z
N MET A 1 -2.10 -9.27 -11.13
CA MET A 1 -1.52 -7.91 -11.20
C MET A 1 -0.20 -7.85 -11.97
N LYS A 2 0.39 -8.97 -12.42
CA LYS A 2 1.70 -8.98 -13.12
C LYS A 2 1.84 -7.92 -14.23
N LYS A 3 0.89 -7.84 -15.17
CA LYS A 3 0.96 -6.86 -16.27
C LYS A 3 0.95 -5.42 -15.76
N VAL A 4 0.04 -5.09 -14.84
CA VAL A 4 -0.11 -3.75 -14.26
C VAL A 4 1.18 -3.32 -13.53
N LEU A 5 1.78 -4.22 -12.77
CA LEU A 5 3.05 -3.97 -12.07
C LEU A 5 4.19 -3.72 -13.07
N LEU A 6 4.31 -4.56 -14.11
CA LEU A 6 5.32 -4.39 -15.15
C LEU A 6 5.17 -3.04 -15.88
N ASP A 7 3.94 -2.66 -16.22
CA ASP A 7 3.68 -1.39 -16.90
C ASP A 7 4.06 -0.20 -16.02
N ALA A 8 3.76 -0.26 -14.73
CA ALA A 8 4.15 0.78 -13.78
C ALA A 8 5.68 0.85 -13.61
N MET A 9 6.38 -0.28 -13.52
CA MET A 9 7.85 -0.34 -13.45
C MET A 9 8.51 0.22 -14.73
N ILE A 10 7.93 -0.02 -15.90
CA ILE A 10 8.37 0.60 -17.16
C ILE A 10 8.19 2.12 -17.08
N GLY A 11 7.07 2.60 -16.56
CA GLY A 11 6.82 4.02 -16.34
C GLY A 11 7.87 4.66 -15.42
N ILE A 12 8.20 4.01 -14.30
CA ILE A 12 9.26 4.45 -13.37
C ILE A 12 10.61 4.49 -14.07
N THR A 13 10.95 3.45 -14.82
CA THR A 13 12.20 3.39 -15.60
C THR A 13 12.28 4.54 -16.60
N LEU A 14 11.20 4.81 -17.33
CA LEU A 14 11.14 5.91 -18.29
C LEU A 14 11.33 7.26 -17.59
N LEU A 15 10.57 7.52 -16.52
CA LEU A 15 10.72 8.73 -15.71
C LEU A 15 12.17 8.91 -15.28
N SER A 16 12.81 7.86 -14.80
CA SER A 16 14.18 7.93 -14.30
C SER A 16 15.26 8.33 -15.32
N LYS A 17 14.92 8.30 -16.62
CA LYS A 17 15.82 8.66 -17.72
C LYS A 17 15.57 10.06 -18.27
N LEU A 18 14.53 10.76 -17.81
CA LEU A 18 14.24 12.12 -18.24
C LEU A 18 15.18 13.10 -17.53
N THR A 19 15.73 14.06 -18.28
CA THR A 19 16.70 15.03 -17.75
C THR A 19 16.07 16.06 -16.80
N PHE A 20 14.75 16.19 -16.82
CA PHE A 20 13.98 17.16 -16.02
C PHE A 20 13.26 16.52 -14.83
N THR A 21 13.51 15.25 -14.52
CA THR A 21 12.96 14.55 -13.35
C THR A 21 14.04 14.32 -12.29
N ASP A 22 13.64 14.36 -11.02
CA ASP A 22 14.52 14.01 -9.90
C ASP A 22 14.30 12.55 -9.50
N ASN A 23 15.29 11.69 -9.79
CA ASN A 23 15.24 10.26 -9.46
C ASN A 23 15.13 9.99 -7.96
N LYS A 24 15.43 10.97 -7.09
CA LYS A 24 15.27 10.86 -5.63
C LYS A 24 13.87 11.27 -5.16
N ARG A 25 12.95 11.59 -6.08
CA ARG A 25 11.59 12.07 -5.77
C ARG A 25 10.51 11.42 -6.64
N ILE A 26 10.81 10.27 -7.23
CA ILE A 26 9.79 9.49 -7.95
C ILE A 26 8.89 8.82 -6.92
N GLY A 27 7.58 9.05 -7.01
CA GLY A 27 6.60 8.45 -6.12
C GLY A 27 5.47 7.78 -6.87
N THR A 28 4.69 6.97 -6.15
CA THR A 28 3.51 6.29 -6.71
C THR A 28 2.25 6.62 -5.93
N LEU A 29 1.13 6.71 -6.64
CA LEU A 29 -0.17 6.98 -6.04
C LEU A 29 -1.23 6.12 -6.72
N GLY A 30 -2.13 5.55 -5.94
CA GLY A 30 -3.18 4.67 -6.43
C GLY A 30 -4.42 4.73 -5.54
N HIS A 31 -5.59 4.65 -6.17
CA HIS A 31 -6.88 4.66 -5.50
C HIS A 31 -7.64 3.37 -5.77
N SER A 32 -8.35 2.85 -4.76
CA SER A 32 -9.16 1.63 -4.85
C SER A 32 -8.29 0.44 -5.32
N TYR A 33 -8.61 -0.20 -6.45
CA TYR A 33 -7.78 -1.26 -7.01
C TYR A 33 -6.30 -0.86 -7.14
N ASP A 34 -6.01 0.33 -7.63
CA ASP A 34 -4.63 0.78 -7.83
C ASP A 34 -3.91 1.13 -6.54
N GLY A 35 -4.63 1.33 -5.44
CA GLY A 35 -3.99 1.46 -4.14
C GLY A 35 -3.38 0.13 -3.67
N ASN A 36 -3.99 -1.01 -3.99
CA ASN A 36 -3.34 -2.32 -3.80
C ASN A 36 -2.16 -2.49 -4.76
N THR A 37 -2.30 -2.07 -6.02
CA THR A 37 -1.19 -2.05 -6.98
C THR A 37 0.00 -1.28 -6.42
N VAL A 38 -0.21 -0.09 -5.84
CA VAL A 38 0.85 0.71 -5.20
C VAL A 38 1.54 -0.05 -4.09
N LEU A 39 0.81 -0.75 -3.22
CA LEU A 39 1.42 -1.51 -2.12
C LEU A 39 2.34 -2.63 -2.65
N PHE A 40 1.89 -3.41 -3.64
CA PHE A 40 2.72 -4.44 -4.25
C PHE A 40 3.89 -3.86 -5.05
N LEU A 41 3.64 -2.83 -5.85
CA LEU A 41 4.65 -2.18 -6.68
C LEU A 41 5.77 -1.58 -5.82
N SER A 42 5.39 -0.92 -4.73
CA SER A 42 6.36 -0.32 -3.81
C SER A 42 7.30 -1.38 -3.26
N VAL A 43 6.82 -2.57 -2.89
CA VAL A 43 7.68 -3.67 -2.43
C VAL A 43 8.65 -4.16 -3.51
N LEU A 44 8.24 -4.16 -4.78
CA LEU A 44 9.02 -4.74 -5.88
C LEU A 44 10.01 -3.75 -6.52
N ASP A 45 9.77 -2.45 -6.40
CA ASP A 45 10.58 -1.41 -7.04
C ASP A 45 11.10 -0.40 -6.01
N GLU A 46 12.40 -0.50 -5.72
CA GLU A 46 13.10 0.36 -4.76
C GLU A 46 13.41 1.77 -5.33
N TRP A 47 13.22 2.01 -6.63
CA TRP A 47 13.37 3.35 -7.21
C TRP A 47 12.25 4.30 -6.76
N ILE A 48 11.15 3.76 -6.26
CA ILE A 48 10.05 4.52 -5.70
C ILE A 48 10.48 5.07 -4.34
N TYR A 49 10.57 6.40 -4.23
CA TYR A 49 10.95 7.10 -3.01
C TYR A 49 9.79 7.21 -2.01
N PHE A 50 8.56 7.42 -2.49
CA PHE A 50 7.37 7.53 -1.64
C PHE A 50 6.12 6.97 -2.31
N SER A 51 5.18 6.51 -1.51
CA SER A 51 3.98 5.84 -2.01
C SER A 51 2.71 6.32 -1.32
N CYS A 52 1.59 6.35 -2.04
CA CYS A 52 0.28 6.69 -1.50
C CYS A 52 -0.78 5.69 -1.97
N ALA A 53 -1.37 4.95 -1.04
CA ALA A 53 -2.45 4.01 -1.29
C ALA A 53 -3.76 4.52 -0.66
N SER A 54 -4.75 4.82 -1.50
CA SER A 54 -6.03 5.37 -1.08
C SER A 54 -7.17 4.38 -1.30
N GLY A 55 -8.09 4.26 -0.34
CA GLY A 55 -9.35 3.51 -0.47
C GLY A 55 -9.21 2.01 -0.73
N SER A 56 -8.06 1.42 -0.42
CA SER A 56 -7.62 0.13 -0.97
C SER A 56 -7.12 -0.86 0.08
N ALA A 57 -6.34 -0.34 1.04
CA ALA A 57 -5.62 -1.12 2.04
C ALA A 57 -6.60 -1.88 2.94
N CYS A 58 -6.70 -3.18 2.73
CA CYS A 58 -7.51 -4.09 3.51
C CYS A 58 -6.94 -5.50 3.42
N THR A 59 -6.82 -6.21 4.54
CA THR A 59 -6.26 -7.57 4.53
C THR A 59 -7.11 -8.55 3.73
N TYR A 60 -6.44 -9.54 3.12
CA TYR A 60 -7.12 -10.67 2.51
C TYR A 60 -8.00 -11.39 3.54
N LYS A 61 -7.49 -11.56 4.77
CA LYS A 61 -8.26 -12.18 5.87
C LYS A 61 -9.56 -11.41 6.16
N ASN A 62 -9.52 -10.08 6.26
CA ASN A 62 -10.74 -9.31 6.51
C ASN A 62 -11.70 -9.37 5.31
N ARG A 63 -11.19 -9.27 4.07
CA ARG A 63 -12.02 -9.40 2.86
C ARG A 63 -12.81 -10.70 2.85
N MET A 64 -12.15 -11.82 3.12
CA MET A 64 -12.80 -13.13 3.21
C MET A 64 -13.80 -13.24 4.36
N LEU A 65 -13.48 -12.70 5.55
CA LEU A 65 -14.36 -12.77 6.72
C LEU A 65 -15.63 -11.92 6.60
N ASN A 66 -15.60 -10.86 5.80
CA ASN A 66 -16.70 -9.90 5.66
C ASN A 66 -17.40 -9.99 4.29
N ASP A 67 -17.13 -11.05 3.52
CA ASP A 67 -17.66 -11.26 2.16
C ASP A 67 -17.47 -10.03 1.25
N VAL A 68 -16.32 -9.36 1.41
CA VAL A 68 -15.91 -8.28 0.51
C VAL A 68 -15.03 -8.90 -0.55
N GLY A 69 -15.50 -8.82 -1.79
CA GLY A 69 -14.80 -9.37 -2.95
C GLY A 69 -13.30 -9.01 -2.97
N ILE A 70 -12.50 -9.95 -3.46
CA ILE A 70 -11.09 -9.75 -3.79
C ILE A 70 -11.04 -9.55 -5.30
N GLU A 71 -10.42 -8.46 -5.74
CA GLU A 71 -10.28 -8.19 -7.16
C GLU A 71 -9.48 -9.35 -7.79
N LEU A 72 -10.01 -9.98 -8.85
CA LEU A 72 -9.38 -11.19 -9.41
C LEU A 72 -7.91 -10.95 -9.80
N ALA A 73 -7.59 -9.74 -10.25
CA ALA A 73 -6.23 -9.35 -10.54
C ALA A 73 -5.31 -9.33 -9.30
N SER A 74 -5.84 -9.07 -8.10
CA SER A 74 -5.07 -9.09 -6.84
C SER A 74 -4.96 -10.48 -6.20
N VAL A 75 -5.55 -11.53 -6.79
CA VAL A 75 -5.44 -12.90 -6.29
C VAL A 75 -4.06 -13.47 -6.59
N ILE A 76 -3.33 -13.81 -5.52
CA ILE A 76 -2.05 -14.52 -5.58
C ILE A 76 -2.26 -15.87 -4.86
N PRO A 77 -2.07 -17.01 -5.56
CA PRO A 77 -2.27 -18.32 -4.96
C PRO A 77 -1.48 -18.50 -3.67
N CYS A 78 -2.15 -19.00 -2.63
CA CYS A 78 -1.58 -19.25 -1.31
C CYS A 78 -0.95 -18.04 -0.58
N PHE A 79 -1.12 -16.81 -1.06
CA PHE A 79 -0.50 -15.64 -0.44
C PHE A 79 -0.94 -15.46 1.01
N ASN A 80 -2.25 -15.51 1.28
CA ASN A 80 -2.83 -15.36 2.61
C ASN A 80 -2.56 -16.54 3.58
N LYS A 81 -1.84 -17.59 3.14
CA LYS A 81 -1.35 -18.63 4.05
C LYS A 81 -0.12 -18.18 4.85
N SER A 82 0.67 -17.27 4.28
CA SER A 82 1.96 -16.85 4.86
C SER A 82 2.10 -15.33 5.00
N TYR A 83 1.38 -14.55 4.19
CA TYR A 83 1.54 -13.10 4.09
C TYR A 83 0.20 -12.39 3.95
N ASP A 84 0.14 -11.14 4.38
CA ASP A 84 -1.00 -10.25 4.17
C ASP A 84 -0.52 -8.82 3.84
N ILE A 85 -1.45 -7.87 3.70
CA ILE A 85 -1.13 -6.47 3.38
C ILE A 85 -0.15 -5.83 4.37
N PHE A 86 -0.18 -6.24 5.64
CA PHE A 86 0.78 -5.77 6.65
C PHE A 86 2.23 -6.10 6.31
N ASP A 87 2.48 -7.29 5.75
CA ASP A 87 3.83 -7.73 5.37
C ASP A 87 4.36 -6.89 4.20
N LEU A 88 3.47 -6.46 3.28
CA LEU A 88 3.85 -5.54 2.22
C LEU A 88 4.26 -4.18 2.80
N VAL A 89 3.46 -3.62 3.71
CA VAL A 89 3.79 -2.36 4.37
C VAL A 89 5.11 -2.45 5.14
N ARG A 90 5.40 -3.60 5.75
CA ARG A 90 6.68 -3.87 6.40
C ARG A 90 7.85 -3.84 5.41
N CYS A 91 7.69 -4.42 4.22
CA CYS A 91 8.73 -4.40 3.19
C CYS A 91 8.92 -3.02 2.53
N ILE A 92 7.94 -2.12 2.63
CA ILE A 92 8.07 -0.74 2.12
C ILE A 92 8.93 0.11 3.07
N ALA A 93 8.85 -0.14 4.38
CA ALA A 93 9.69 0.55 5.35
C ALA A 93 11.19 0.37 5.01
N PRO A 94 12.02 1.43 5.11
CA PRO A 94 11.72 2.71 5.76
C PRO A 94 11.14 3.80 4.83
N ARG A 95 10.73 3.48 3.60
CA ARG A 95 10.27 4.51 2.65
C ARG A 95 8.90 5.09 3.05
N PRO A 96 8.68 6.40 2.87
CA PRO A 96 7.40 7.05 3.17
C PRO A 96 6.21 6.39 2.46
N LEU A 97 5.16 6.08 3.23
CA LEU A 97 3.92 5.47 2.77
C LEU A 97 2.68 6.15 3.37
N LEU A 98 1.85 6.77 2.54
CA LEU A 98 0.57 7.30 2.95
C LEU A 98 -0.54 6.29 2.69
N ILE A 99 -1.33 5.94 3.71
CA ILE A 99 -2.55 5.11 3.55
C ILE A 99 -3.77 5.95 3.92
N VAL A 100 -4.66 6.14 2.94
CA VAL A 100 -5.89 6.94 3.09
C VAL A 100 -7.12 6.04 3.05
N SER A 101 -8.03 6.22 4.01
CA SER A 101 -9.30 5.48 4.11
C SER A 101 -10.49 6.45 4.15
N ALA A 102 -11.63 6.07 3.57
CA ALA A 102 -12.84 6.88 3.59
C ALA A 102 -13.87 6.31 4.57
N MET A 103 -14.47 7.17 5.39
CA MET A 103 -15.42 6.81 6.47
C MET A 103 -16.69 6.08 6.01
N LYS A 104 -17.14 6.29 4.76
CA LYS A 104 -18.42 5.80 4.25
C LYS A 104 -18.21 4.91 3.03
N THR A 105 -17.62 3.75 3.28
CA THR A 105 -17.44 2.68 2.30
C THR A 105 -17.87 1.36 2.93
N ASN A 106 -18.26 0.38 2.10
CA ASN A 106 -18.65 -0.96 2.55
C ASN A 106 -17.52 -1.68 3.32
N THR A 107 -16.30 -1.14 3.23
CA THR A 107 -15.06 -1.61 3.87
C THR A 107 -14.70 -0.89 5.19
N ARG A 108 -15.59 -0.05 5.73
CA ARG A 108 -15.35 0.83 6.91
C ARG A 108 -14.70 0.12 8.10
N GLY A 109 -15.28 -0.97 8.59
CA GLY A 109 -14.74 -1.71 9.74
C GLY A 109 -13.40 -2.39 9.44
N MET A 110 -13.12 -2.65 8.16
CA MET A 110 -11.99 -3.46 7.73
C MET A 110 -10.72 -2.65 7.51
N GLN A 111 -10.85 -1.39 7.07
CA GLN A 111 -9.74 -0.46 6.88
C GLN A 111 -9.27 0.09 8.24
N THR A 112 -10.17 0.45 9.16
CA THR A 112 -9.83 0.91 10.51
C THR A 112 -9.11 -0.16 11.35
N LEU A 113 -9.50 -1.44 11.22
CA LEU A 113 -8.81 -2.54 11.91
C LEU A 113 -7.40 -2.79 11.36
N LEU A 114 -7.22 -2.64 10.04
CA LEU A 114 -5.91 -2.67 9.41
C LEU A 114 -5.05 -1.52 9.95
N LEU A 115 -5.58 -0.30 9.97
CA LEU A 115 -4.86 0.89 10.43
C LEU A 115 -4.41 0.76 11.89
N ASN A 116 -5.27 0.30 12.80
CA ASN A 116 -4.91 0.13 14.22
C ASN A 116 -3.85 -0.97 14.43
N LYS A 117 -3.95 -2.10 13.73
CA LYS A 117 -2.94 -3.18 13.80
C LYS A 117 -1.63 -2.78 13.12
N LEU A 118 -1.69 -2.02 12.02
CA LEU A 118 -0.54 -1.45 11.32
C LEU A 118 0.20 -0.53 12.27
N VAL A 119 -0.54 0.41 12.86
CA VAL A 119 0.01 1.38 13.79
C VAL A 119 0.69 0.69 14.97
N HIS A 120 0.02 -0.27 15.61
CA HIS A 120 0.60 -0.99 16.74
C HIS A 120 1.85 -1.81 16.35
N HIS A 121 1.81 -2.51 15.21
CA HIS A 121 2.94 -3.32 14.75
C HIS A 121 4.14 -2.45 14.33
N MET A 122 3.88 -1.33 13.64
CA MET A 122 4.91 -0.39 13.21
C MET A 122 5.55 0.35 14.40
N GLN A 123 4.77 0.70 15.42
CA GLN A 123 5.29 1.24 16.68
C GLN A 123 6.24 0.26 17.38
N ASN A 124 5.89 -1.03 17.45
CA ASN A 124 6.74 -2.07 18.05
C ASN A 124 8.06 -2.27 17.28
N MET A 125 8.14 -1.83 16.03
CA MET A 125 9.35 -1.86 15.20
C MET A 125 10.20 -0.58 15.29
N GLY A 126 9.78 0.41 16.07
CA GLY A 126 10.46 1.71 16.15
C GLY A 126 10.26 2.61 14.93
N LEU A 127 9.30 2.30 14.05
CA LEU A 127 8.93 3.17 12.93
C LEU A 127 8.11 4.35 13.44
N ARG A 128 8.43 5.56 12.97
CA ARG A 128 7.73 6.77 13.40
C ARG A 128 6.38 6.84 12.70
N ILE A 129 5.31 6.98 13.48
CA ILE A 129 3.97 7.23 12.96
C ILE A 129 3.66 8.67 13.26
N ASN A 130 3.68 9.51 12.22
CA ASN A 130 3.61 10.95 12.41
C ASN A 130 2.17 11.41 12.70
N TYR A 131 1.16 10.83 12.04
CA TYR A 131 -0.24 11.25 12.25
C TYR A 131 -1.24 10.11 12.02
N VAL A 132 -2.13 9.92 13.01
CA VAL A 132 -3.43 9.26 12.86
C VAL A 132 -4.48 10.34 13.05
N ILE A 133 -4.83 11.08 12.00
CA ILE A 133 -5.91 12.09 12.08
C ILE A 133 -7.17 11.40 11.62
N ARG A 134 -7.95 10.85 12.56
CA ARG A 134 -9.26 10.20 12.36
C ARG A 134 -9.27 9.11 11.27
N ASP A 135 -9.15 9.51 10.00
CA ASP A 135 -9.40 8.81 8.73
C ASP A 135 -8.16 8.70 7.80
N ILE A 136 -7.02 9.30 8.17
CA ILE A 136 -5.76 9.24 7.41
C ILE A 136 -4.66 8.71 8.32
N VAL A 137 -3.97 7.65 7.88
CA VAL A 137 -2.72 7.20 8.49
C VAL A 137 -1.57 7.55 7.58
N VAL A 138 -0.77 8.50 8.06
CA VAL A 138 0.48 8.89 7.42
C VAL A 138 1.58 8.05 8.04
N VAL A 139 2.06 7.04 7.33
CA VAL A 139 3.31 6.36 7.69
C VAL A 139 4.45 7.14 7.02
N MET A 140 5.18 7.94 7.78
CA MET A 140 6.39 8.60 7.31
C MET A 140 7.45 8.36 8.37
N ASN A 141 8.62 7.88 7.96
CA ASN A 141 9.80 7.93 8.83
C ASN A 141 10.34 9.35 8.92
#